data_AF-A0A350Y9X1-F1
#
_entry.id   AF-A0A350Y9X1-F1
#
_cell.length_a   1.000
_cell.length_b   1.000
_cell.length_c   1.000
_cell.angle_alpha   90.00
_cell.angle_beta   90.00
_cell.angle_gamma   90.00
#
_symmetry.space_group_name_H-M   'P 1'
#
loop_
_entity.id
_entity.type
_entity.pdbx_description
1 polymer ?
#
loop_
_entity_poly.entity_id
_entity_poly.type
_entity_poly.pdbx_seq_one_letter_code
_entity_poly.pdbx_strand_id
1 'polypeptide(L)'
;MPKILLEGQEITLTPEQAATDQAITDTLLPFYPDIANAQFRRSEKDGDTVIEIVKRPGTKGNAITPILLLKNAPEYINPVILLAMQLKTLEIQGRLTLETLIPLQHTIEDATQLGENESTEIRRVTSALKVASPIPSQTPIIGF
;
A
#
# COMPACT_ATOMS: atom_id res chain seq x y z
N MET A 1 -30.36 -28.45 -9.67
CA MET A 1 -29.00 -28.17 -9.14
C MET A 1 -28.67 -26.72 -9.46
N PRO A 2 -28.07 -25.94 -8.56
CA PRO A 2 -27.84 -24.52 -8.80
C PRO A 2 -26.90 -24.32 -10.00
N LYS A 3 -27.29 -23.44 -10.92
CA LYS A 3 -26.53 -23.12 -12.13
C LYS A 3 -25.91 -21.74 -11.98
N ILE A 4 -24.60 -21.66 -12.16
CA ILE A 4 -23.84 -20.41 -12.15
C ILE A 4 -23.64 -19.98 -13.59
N LEU A 5 -23.93 -18.71 -13.88
CA LEU A 5 -23.65 -18.10 -15.17
C LEU A 5 -22.47 -17.13 -15.02
N LEU A 6 -21.32 -17.47 -15.60
CA LEU A 6 -20.10 -16.66 -15.58
C LEU A 6 -19.62 -16.46 -17.02
N GLU A 7 -19.61 -15.21 -17.51
CA GLU A 7 -19.16 -14.86 -18.86
C GLU A 7 -19.84 -15.66 -20.00
N GLY A 8 -21.11 -16.02 -19.81
CA GLY A 8 -21.88 -16.83 -20.77
C GLY A 8 -21.62 -18.33 -20.68
N GLN A 9 -20.77 -18.78 -19.77
CA GLN A 9 -20.56 -20.19 -19.45
C GLN A 9 -21.45 -20.62 -18.28
N GLU A 10 -22.08 -21.79 -18.41
CA GLU A 10 -22.82 -22.43 -17.32
C GLU A 10 -21.89 -23.36 -16.52
N ILE A 11 -21.84 -23.14 -15.21
CA ILE A 11 -21.09 -23.98 -14.26
C ILE A 11 -22.09 -24.57 -13.28
N THR A 12 -22.11 -25.90 -13.17
CA THR A 12 -22.95 -26.60 -12.19
C THR A 12 -22.18 -26.76 -10.90
N LEU A 13 -22.74 -26.23 -9.80
CA LEU A 13 -22.17 -26.38 -8.46
C LEU A 13 -23.05 -27.30 -7.61
N THR A 14 -22.43 -27.93 -6.60
CA THR A 14 -23.20 -28.65 -5.58
C THR A 14 -24.00 -27.64 -4.73
N PRO A 15 -25.07 -28.09 -4.05
CA PRO A 15 -25.83 -27.22 -3.13
C PRO A 15 -24.96 -26.56 -2.06
N GLU A 16 -23.92 -27.26 -1.58
CA GLU A 16 -22.98 -26.73 -0.58
C GLU A 16 -22.09 -25.63 -1.17
N GLN A 17 -21.55 -25.84 -2.38
CA GLN A 17 -20.71 -24.86 -3.09
C GLN A 17 -21.49 -23.60 -3.49
N ALA A 18 -22.81 -23.72 -3.65
CA ALA A 18 -23.70 -22.61 -4.02
C ALA A 18 -24.51 -22.03 -2.84
N ALA A 19 -24.23 -22.44 -1.60
CA ALA A 19 -25.02 -22.04 -0.44
C ALA A 19 -24.97 -20.53 -0.19
N THR A 20 -23.79 -19.93 -0.32
CA THR A 20 -23.54 -18.50 -0.08
C THR A 20 -22.67 -17.91 -1.18
N ASP A 21 -22.73 -16.59 -1.35
CA ASP A 21 -21.85 -15.88 -2.29
C ASP A 21 -20.37 -16.10 -1.95
N GLN A 22 -20.05 -16.25 -0.65
CA GLN A 22 -18.71 -16.60 -0.19
C GLN A 22 -18.32 -18.03 -0.60
N ALA A 23 -19.21 -19.02 -0.44
CA ALA A 23 -18.94 -20.40 -0.84
C ALA A 23 -18.70 -20.52 -2.36
N ILE A 24 -19.46 -19.76 -3.15
CA ILE A 24 -19.28 -19.67 -4.60
C ILE A 24 -17.92 -19.05 -4.93
N THR A 25 -17.57 -17.96 -4.24
CA THR A 25 -16.29 -17.28 -4.40
C THR A 25 -15.16 -18.24 -4.05
N ASP A 26 -15.15 -18.84 -2.87
CA ASP A 26 -14.09 -19.76 -2.41
C ASP A 26 -13.92 -20.96 -3.37
N THR A 27 -15.02 -21.48 -3.92
CA THR A 27 -14.99 -22.61 -4.86
C THR A 27 -14.40 -22.23 -6.21
N LEU A 28 -14.75 -21.04 -6.73
CA LEU A 28 -14.41 -20.63 -8.10
C LEU A 28 -13.16 -19.74 -8.18
N LEU A 29 -12.73 -19.11 -7.08
CA LEU A 29 -11.58 -18.20 -7.00
C LEU A 29 -10.26 -18.81 -7.51
N PRO A 30 -9.95 -20.10 -7.26
CA PRO A 30 -8.73 -20.73 -7.79
C PRO A 30 -8.70 -20.79 -9.33
N PHE A 31 -9.86 -20.79 -9.97
CA PHE A 31 -10.00 -20.92 -11.42
C PHE A 31 -10.31 -19.58 -12.10
N TYR A 32 -11.01 -18.69 -11.40
CA TYR A 32 -11.48 -17.41 -11.90
C TYR A 32 -11.16 -16.30 -10.88
N PRO A 33 -9.91 -15.81 -10.82
CA PRO A 33 -9.49 -14.83 -9.83
C PRO A 33 -10.29 -13.51 -9.88
N ASP A 34 -10.82 -13.16 -11.05
CA ASP A 34 -11.59 -11.92 -11.27
C ASP A 34 -12.93 -11.88 -10.52
N ILE A 35 -13.39 -13.00 -9.96
CA ILE A 35 -14.66 -13.04 -9.22
C ILE A 35 -14.53 -12.58 -7.77
N ALA A 36 -13.31 -12.29 -7.29
CA ALA A 36 -13.05 -11.89 -5.90
C ALA A 36 -13.92 -10.72 -5.43
N ASN A 37 -14.28 -9.81 -6.35
CA ASN A 37 -15.14 -8.66 -6.08
C ASN A 37 -16.46 -8.70 -6.87
N ALA A 38 -16.83 -9.87 -7.40
CA ALA A 38 -18.01 -9.99 -8.23
C ALA A 38 -19.30 -9.73 -7.44
N GLN A 39 -20.31 -9.24 -8.15
CA GLN A 39 -21.66 -9.16 -7.63
C GLN A 39 -22.46 -10.37 -8.12
N PHE A 40 -23.12 -11.05 -7.19
CA PHE A 40 -23.99 -12.17 -7.48
C PHE A 40 -25.43 -11.69 -7.64
N ARG A 41 -26.08 -12.11 -8.73
CA ARG A 41 -27.51 -11.90 -8.96
C ARG A 41 -28.20 -13.26 -8.98
N ARG A 42 -29.16 -13.46 -8.09
CA ARG A 42 -29.92 -14.70 -8.00
C ARG A 42 -31.28 -14.49 -8.67
N SER A 43 -31.64 -15.38 -9.57
CA SER A 43 -32.94 -15.40 -10.25
C SER A 43 -33.47 -16.81 -10.33
N GLU A 44 -34.79 -16.98 -10.26
CA GLU A 44 -35.43 -18.25 -10.60
C GLU A 44 -35.83 -18.23 -12.07
N LYS A 45 -35.39 -19.24 -12.82
CA LYS A 45 -35.81 -19.49 -14.20
C LYS A 45 -36.16 -20.96 -14.34
N ASP A 46 -37.36 -21.23 -14.86
CA ASP A 46 -37.83 -22.60 -15.15
C ASP A 46 -37.76 -23.56 -13.94
N GLY A 47 -37.94 -23.02 -12.72
CA GLY A 47 -37.88 -23.79 -11.47
C GLY A 47 -36.45 -24.05 -10.94
N ASP A 48 -35.42 -23.60 -11.65
CA ASP A 48 -34.02 -23.68 -11.23
C ASP A 48 -33.53 -22.33 -10.69
N THR A 49 -32.72 -22.36 -9.63
CA THR A 49 -31.95 -21.19 -9.17
C THR A 49 -30.77 -20.96 -10.09
N VAL A 50 -30.79 -19.81 -10.78
CA VAL A 50 -29.69 -19.32 -11.63
C VAL A 50 -28.99 -18.17 -10.92
N ILE A 51 -27.68 -18.29 -10.77
CA ILE A 51 -26.83 -17.30 -10.12
C ILE A 51 -25.88 -16.70 -11.16
N GLU A 52 -26.14 -15.46 -11.56
CA GLU A 52 -25.30 -14.71 -12.49
C GLU A 52 -24.17 -14.00 -11.73
N ILE A 53 -22.92 -14.24 -12.16
CA ILE A 53 -21.74 -13.59 -11.60
C ILE A 53 -21.35 -12.43 -12.51
N VAL A 54 -21.56 -11.21 -12.03
CA VAL A 54 -21.12 -10.00 -12.72
C VAL A 54 -19.75 -9.60 -12.16
N LYS A 55 -18.69 -9.83 -12.94
CA LYS A 55 -17.34 -9.35 -12.61
C LYS A 55 -17.39 -7.84 -12.41
N ARG A 56 -16.98 -7.36 -11.24
CA ARG A 56 -16.73 -5.93 -11.03
C ARG A 56 -15.23 -5.71 -11.10
N PRO A 57 -14.77 -4.76 -11.92
CA PRO A 57 -13.39 -4.33 -11.83
C PRO A 57 -13.17 -3.83 -10.41
N GLY A 58 -12.15 -4.39 -9.78
CA GLY A 58 -11.71 -3.99 -8.48
C GLY A 58 -11.44 -2.49 -8.35
N THR A 59 -11.43 -1.97 -7.12
CA THR A 59 -10.90 -0.61 -6.89
C THR A 59 -9.40 -0.64 -7.18
N LYS A 60 -8.99 -0.01 -8.28
CA LYS A 60 -7.58 0.07 -8.68
C LYS A 60 -6.77 0.74 -7.57
N GLY A 61 -5.93 -0.04 -6.90
CA GLY A 61 -4.98 0.42 -5.89
C GLY A 61 -5.59 0.60 -4.49
N ASN A 62 -4.80 0.28 -3.47
CA ASN A 62 -5.13 0.57 -2.08
C ASN A 62 -4.69 2.00 -1.76
N ALA A 63 -5.57 2.99 -1.93
CA ALA A 63 -5.23 4.38 -1.55
C ALA A 63 -5.26 4.59 -0.02
N ILE A 64 -6.10 3.83 0.70
CA ILE A 64 -6.37 4.05 2.12
C ILE A 64 -5.17 3.62 2.98
N THR A 65 -4.58 2.46 2.72
CA THR A 65 -3.47 1.94 3.54
C THR A 65 -2.19 2.77 3.44
N PRO A 66 -1.69 3.16 2.25
CA PRO A 66 -0.53 4.06 2.14
C PRO A 66 -0.79 5.41 2.82
N ILE A 67 -1.99 5.97 2.69
CA ILE A 67 -2.34 7.24 3.37
C ILE A 67 -2.32 7.06 4.89
N LEU A 68 -2.88 5.98 5.43
CA LEU A 68 -2.84 5.69 6.86
C LEU A 68 -1.41 5.46 7.37
N LEU A 69 -0.59 4.75 6.61
CA LEU A 69 0.82 4.53 6.94
C LEU A 69 1.61 5.84 6.94
N LEU A 70 1.40 6.71 5.95
CA LEU A 70 2.03 8.04 5.89
C LEU A 70 1.55 8.94 7.03
N LYS A 71 0.26 8.90 7.38
CA LYS A 71 -0.29 9.66 8.51
C LYS A 71 0.25 9.21 9.87
N ASN A 72 0.50 7.91 10.03
CA ASN A 72 0.98 7.32 11.28
C ASN A 72 2.51 7.21 11.34
N ALA A 73 3.22 7.61 10.27
CA ALA A 73 4.67 7.61 10.27
C ALA A 73 5.16 8.60 11.35
N PRO A 74 6.13 8.19 12.21
CA PRO A 74 6.67 9.09 13.21
C PRO A 74 7.30 10.30 12.52
N GLU A 75 7.08 11.48 13.10
CA GLU A 75 7.75 12.68 12.65
C GLU A 75 9.26 12.50 12.83
N TYR A 76 10.00 12.72 11.74
CA TYR A 76 11.45 12.62 11.72
C TYR A 76 12.01 13.85 11.04
N ILE A 77 12.93 14.54 11.73
CA ILE A 77 13.64 15.68 11.19
C ILE A 77 15.10 15.27 11.04
N ASN A 78 15.66 15.50 9.86
CA ASN A 78 17.06 15.22 9.59
C ASN A 78 17.96 15.93 10.64
N PRO A 79 18.87 15.21 11.32
CA PRO A 79 19.68 15.76 12.41
C PRO A 79 20.53 16.98 12.04
N VAL A 80 20.93 17.12 10.78
CA VAL A 80 21.65 18.32 10.30
C VAL A 80 20.78 19.56 10.39
N ILE A 81 19.49 19.44 10.06
CA ILE A 81 18.54 20.56 10.14
C ILE A 81 18.35 20.97 11.61
N LEU A 82 18.17 19.99 12.50
CA LEU A 82 18.04 20.24 13.94
C LEU A 82 19.28 20.95 14.50
N LEU A 83 20.47 20.46 14.15
CA LEU A 83 21.73 21.06 14.60
C LEU A 83 21.91 22.47 14.03
N ALA A 84 21.59 22.69 12.75
CA ALA A 84 21.65 24.02 12.13
C ALA A 84 20.73 25.02 12.86
N MET A 85 19.51 24.60 13.24
CA MET A 85 18.61 25.43 14.03
C MET A 85 19.16 25.76 15.44
N GLN A 86 19.80 24.78 16.09
CA GLN A 86 20.44 24.99 17.39
C GLN A 86 21.60 25.98 17.29
N LEU A 87 22.50 25.80 16.32
CA LEU A 87 23.62 26.70 16.07
C LEU A 87 23.13 28.11 15.71
N LYS A 88 22.07 28.22 14.90
CA LYS A 88 21.46 29.51 14.56
C LYS A 88 20.87 30.22 15.78
N THR A 89 20.29 29.46 16.70
CA THR A 89 19.77 29.99 17.97
C THR A 89 20.92 30.53 18.84
N LEU A 90 22.04 29.81 18.93
CA LEU A 90 23.23 30.28 19.64
C LEU A 90 23.80 31.55 19.02
N GLU A 91 23.83 31.63 17.69
CA GLU A 91 24.28 32.82 16.96
C GLU A 91 23.42 34.04 17.28
N ILE A 92 22.09 33.91 17.20
CA ILE A 92 21.13 34.98 17.50
C ILE A 92 21.28 35.48 18.94
N GLN A 93 21.58 34.58 19.88
CA GLN A 93 21.81 34.91 21.28
C GLN A 93 23.20 35.53 21.54
N GLY A 94 24.08 35.62 20.53
CA GLY A 94 25.46 36.07 20.69
C GLY A 94 26.32 35.07 21.47
N ARG A 95 25.90 33.81 21.55
CA ARG A 95 26.55 32.73 22.31
C ARG A 95 27.30 31.74 21.46
N LEU A 96 27.30 31.91 20.13
CA LEU A 96 28.09 31.10 19.22
C LEU A 96 29.55 31.59 19.23
N THR A 97 30.31 31.14 20.23
CA THR A 97 31.74 31.43 20.36
C THR A 97 32.57 30.18 20.08
N LEU A 98 33.88 30.35 19.91
CA LEU A 98 34.79 29.23 19.65
C LEU A 98 34.74 28.21 20.79
N GLU A 99 34.69 28.68 22.04
CA GLU A 99 34.60 27.87 23.26
C GLU A 99 33.32 27.02 23.30
N THR A 100 32.23 27.54 22.73
CA THR A 100 30.98 26.79 22.60
C THR A 100 30.97 25.81 21.42
N LEU A 101 31.78 26.07 20.38
CA LEU A 101 31.86 25.24 19.18
C LEU A 101 32.79 24.03 19.34
N ILE A 102 33.91 24.20 20.04
CA ILE A 102 34.89 23.11 20.31
C ILE A 102 34.22 21.83 20.84
N PRO A 103 33.37 21.87 21.90
CA PRO A 103 32.74 20.65 22.41
C PRO A 103 31.68 20.07 21.45
N LEU A 104 31.17 20.87 20.50
CA LEU A 104 30.18 20.44 19.52
C LEU A 104 30.80 19.81 18.26
N GLN A 105 32.13 19.83 18.13
CA GLN A 105 32.81 19.40 16.90
C GLN A 105 32.39 17.97 16.49
N HIS A 106 32.47 17.00 17.40
CA HIS A 106 32.04 15.63 17.11
C HIS A 106 30.56 15.55 16.77
N THR A 107 29.70 16.30 17.46
CA THR A 107 28.26 16.34 17.14
C THR A 107 28.00 16.92 15.75
N ILE A 108 28.77 17.93 15.32
CA ILE A 108 28.70 18.51 13.98
C ILE A 108 29.13 17.50 12.93
N GLU A 109 30.25 16.82 13.15
CA GLU A 109 30.76 15.79 12.25
C GLU A 109 29.76 14.63 12.12
N ASP A 110 29.29 14.09 13.24
CA ASP A 110 28.34 12.97 13.27
C ASP A 110 27.00 13.32 12.61
N ALA A 111 26.42 14.49 12.94
CA ALA A 111 25.17 14.93 12.36
C ALA A 111 25.31 15.13 10.85
N THR A 112 26.41 15.75 10.41
CA THR A 112 26.70 15.98 8.98
C THR A 112 26.82 14.66 8.23
N GLN A 113 27.61 13.72 8.77
CA GLN A 113 27.80 12.40 8.16
C GLN A 113 26.48 11.63 8.04
N LEU A 114 25.65 11.66 9.08
CA LEU A 114 24.34 11.01 9.05
C LEU A 114 23.43 11.67 8.00
N GLY A 115 23.38 13.00 7.96
CA GLY A 115 22.55 13.74 7.01
C GLY A 115 22.97 13.54 5.56
N GLU A 116 24.27 13.43 5.27
CA GLU A 116 24.79 13.11 3.94
C GLU A 116 24.39 11.70 3.49
N ASN A 117 24.47 10.73 4.40
CA ASN A 117 24.05 9.36 4.13
C ASN A 117 22.55 9.30 3.81
N GLU A 118 21.72 9.96 4.62
CA GLU A 118 20.28 10.06 4.37
C GLU A 118 19.96 10.73 3.03
N SER A 119 20.62 11.85 2.73
CA SER A 119 20.45 12.58 1.47
C SER A 119 20.80 11.71 0.27
N THR A 120 21.86 10.90 0.40
CA THR A 120 22.30 9.95 -0.62
C THR A 120 21.29 8.82 -0.82
N GLU A 121 20.78 8.23 0.26
CA GLU A 121 19.77 7.18 0.18
C GLU A 121 18.46 7.69 -0.43
N ILE A 122 17.98 8.87 -0.02
CA ILE A 122 16.78 9.49 -0.58
C ILE A 122 16.96 9.73 -2.09
N ARG A 123 18.12 10.26 -2.52
CA ARG A 123 18.41 10.44 -3.95
C ARG A 123 18.41 9.10 -4.69
N ARG A 124 19.04 8.08 -4.13
CA ARG A 124 19.12 6.73 -4.72
C ARG A 124 17.74 6.11 -4.90
N VAL A 125 16.93 6.09 -3.84
CA VAL A 125 15.56 5.55 -3.86
C VAL A 125 14.67 6.35 -4.81
N THR A 126 14.72 7.69 -4.76
CA THR A 126 13.92 8.54 -5.66
C THR A 126 14.28 8.31 -7.12
N SER A 127 15.57 8.16 -7.43
CA SER A 127 16.04 7.87 -8.79
C SER A 127 15.55 6.51 -9.26
N ALA A 128 15.62 5.49 -8.42
CA ALA A 128 15.11 4.15 -8.71
C ALA A 128 13.59 4.17 -8.96
N LEU A 129 12.82 4.87 -8.12
CA LEU A 129 11.37 4.99 -8.28
C LEU A 129 10.97 5.72 -9.57
N LYS A 130 11.73 6.74 -10.00
CA LYS A 130 11.46 7.47 -11.24
C LYS A 130 11.64 6.62 -12.50
N VAL A 131 12.56 5.64 -12.46
CA VAL A 131 12.86 4.76 -13.59
C VAL A 131 12.18 3.39 -13.49
N ALA A 132 11.51 3.10 -12.37
CA ALA A 132 10.82 1.85 -12.16
C ALA A 132 9.60 1.74 -13.07
N SER A 133 9.54 0.67 -13.86
CA SER A 133 8.33 0.32 -14.60
C SER A 133 7.21 -0.08 -13.63
N PRO A 134 5.93 0.20 -13.96
CA PRO A 134 4.81 -0.37 -13.21
C PRO A 134 4.85 -1.89 -13.31
N ILE A 135 5.06 -2.58 -12.18
CA ILE A 135 5.02 -4.04 -12.11
C ILE A 135 3.75 -4.43 -11.36
N PRO A 136 2.91 -5.33 -11.93
CA PRO A 136 1.79 -5.90 -11.21
C PRO A 136 2.25 -6.62 -9.94
N SER A 137 1.49 -6.50 -8.85
CA SER A 137 1.76 -7.26 -7.62
C SER A 137 1.78 -8.77 -7.93
N GLN A 138 2.76 -9.50 -7.39
CA GLN A 138 2.79 -10.97 -7.48
C GLN A 138 1.78 -11.64 -6.55
N THR A 139 1.13 -10.86 -5.69
CA THR A 139 0.14 -11.36 -4.73
C THR A 139 -1.23 -10.78 -5.08
N PRO A 140 -2.27 -11.61 -5.26
CA PRO A 140 -3.63 -11.13 -5.37
C PRO A 140 -4.02 -10.51 -4.03
N ILE A 141 -4.34 -9.22 -4.04
CA ILE A 141 -4.75 -8.52 -2.83
C ILE A 141 -6.26 -8.71 -2.70
N ILE A 142 -6.69 -9.48 -1.70
CA ILE A 142 -8.11 -9.78 -1.47
C ILE A 142 -8.85 -8.49 -1.09
N GLY A 143 -10.01 -8.25 -1.70
CA GLY A 143 -10.80 -7.02 -1.52
C GLY A 143 -10.37 -5.85 -2.40
N PHE A 144 -9.54 -6.09 -3.43
CA PHE A 144 -9.14 -5.11 -4.42
C PHE A 144 -9.73 -5.39 -5.76
#